data_AF-A0A1L8R869-F1
#
_entry.id   AF-A0A1L8R869-F1
#
_cell.length_a   1.000
_cell.length_b   1.000
_cell.length_c   1.000
_cell.angle_alpha   90.00
_cell.angle_beta   90.00
_cell.angle_gamma   90.00
#
_symmetry.space_group_name_H-M   'P 1'
#
loop_
_entity.id
_entity.type
_entity.pdbx_description
1 polymer ?
#
loop_
_entity_poly.entity_id
_entity_poly.type
_entity_poly.pdbx_seq_one_letter_code
_entity_poly.pdbx_strand_id
1 'polypeptide(L)'
;MIQPEYTALKTELLEALDTHIDILKDASYIQVDHLDGIMFMMRSFGFMLDRAPKVLACDDKEEMNYLMFQYYSLLTELKYNLTLNFPYAKINNKNLLEIVDAFPTTYEKEMKAWWENTTGLKVEETKQTIEIKSFEY
;
A
#
# COMPACT_ATOMS: atom_id res chain seq x y z
N MET A 1 0.84 -16.22 17.55
CA MET A 1 0.70 -14.76 17.44
C MET A 1 -0.76 -14.41 17.64
N ILE A 2 -1.06 -13.24 18.20
CA ILE A 2 -2.44 -12.76 18.34
C ILE A 2 -2.80 -12.11 17.00
N GLN A 3 -3.79 -12.68 16.31
CA GLN A 3 -4.32 -12.09 15.09
C GLN A 3 -5.17 -10.87 15.45
N PRO A 4 -5.09 -9.75 14.72
CA PRO A 4 -5.93 -8.58 14.97
C PRO A 4 -7.41 -8.93 14.81
N GLU A 5 -8.23 -8.25 15.61
CA GLU A 5 -9.67 -8.36 15.53
C GLU A 5 -10.20 -7.70 14.26
N TYR A 6 -11.31 -8.23 13.73
CA TYR A 6 -11.94 -7.69 12.52
C TYR A 6 -12.24 -6.19 12.65
N THR A 7 -12.70 -5.75 13.83
CA THR A 7 -13.01 -4.34 14.09
C THR A 7 -11.78 -3.44 14.04
N ALA A 8 -10.61 -3.95 14.45
CA ALA A 8 -9.36 -3.18 14.38
C ALA A 8 -8.91 -2.99 12.92
N LEU A 9 -8.94 -4.08 12.14
CA LEU A 9 -8.64 -4.03 10.70
C LEU A 9 -9.64 -3.16 9.93
N LYS A 10 -10.92 -3.22 10.30
CA LYS A 10 -11.98 -2.39 9.72
C LYS A 10 -11.71 -0.90 9.96
N THR A 11 -11.35 -0.52 11.18
CA THR A 11 -11.01 0.87 11.50
C THR A 11 -9.81 1.34 10.66
N GLU A 12 -8.76 0.55 10.58
CA GLU A 12 -7.56 0.91 9.81
C GLU A 12 -7.86 1.03 8.30
N LEU A 13 -8.67 0.13 7.75
CA LEU A 13 -9.08 0.22 6.34
C LEU A 13 -9.91 1.48 6.07
N LEU A 14 -10.77 1.89 7.02
CA LEU A 14 -11.51 3.14 6.91
C LEU A 14 -10.58 4.36 6.96
N GLU A 15 -9.56 4.35 7.81
CA GLU A 15 -8.52 5.41 7.86
C GLU A 15 -7.72 5.48 6.55
N ALA A 16 -7.38 4.33 5.95
CA ALA A 16 -6.70 4.28 4.66
C ALA A 16 -7.58 4.87 3.53
N LEU A 17 -8.89 4.57 3.54
CA LEU A 17 -9.83 5.16 2.59
C LEU A 17 -10.00 6.67 2.78
N ASP A 18 -10.08 7.15 4.03
CA ASP A 18 -10.17 8.57 4.35
C ASP A 18 -8.91 9.31 3.89
N THR A 19 -7.72 8.74 4.16
CA THR A 19 -6.44 9.25 3.66
C THR A 19 -6.42 9.35 2.13
N HIS A 20 -6.94 8.34 1.43
CA HIS A 20 -7.05 8.38 -0.03
C HIS A 20 -8.00 9.49 -0.52
N ILE A 21 -9.14 9.69 0.15
CA ILE A 21 -10.10 10.75 -0.17
C ILE A 21 -9.48 12.14 0.05
N ASP A 22 -8.69 12.32 1.12
CA ASP A 22 -8.00 13.57 1.39
C ASP A 22 -6.98 13.92 0.30
N ILE A 23 -6.27 12.93 -0.24
CA ILE A 23 -5.37 13.14 -1.39
C ILE A 23 -6.15 13.61 -2.62
N LEU A 24 -7.33 13.02 -2.87
CA LEU A 24 -8.19 13.43 -3.99
C LEU A 24 -8.69 14.87 -3.83
N LYS A 25 -9.01 15.29 -2.61
CA LYS A 25 -9.41 16.68 -2.31
C LYS A 25 -8.27 17.67 -2.52
N ASP A 26 -7.04 17.24 -2.25
CA ASP A 26 -5.85 18.07 -2.39
C ASP A 26 -5.36 18.19 -3.85
N ALA A 27 -5.85 17.40 -4.81
CA ALA A 27 -5.35 17.35 -6.19
C ALA A 27 -5.74 18.54 -7.11
N SER A 28 -5.73 19.77 -6.60
CA SER A 28 -6.18 20.97 -7.32
C SER A 28 -5.26 21.43 -8.46
N TYR A 29 -3.96 21.18 -8.37
CA TYR A 29 -2.99 21.51 -9.41
C TYR A 29 -1.82 20.52 -9.43
N ILE A 30 -1.55 19.96 -10.62
CA ILE A 30 -0.47 19.00 -10.84
C ILE A 30 0.48 19.59 -11.89
N GLN A 31 1.76 19.76 -11.51
CA GLN A 31 2.80 20.13 -12.46
C GLN A 31 3.11 18.95 -13.39
N VAL A 32 3.32 19.23 -14.67
CA VAL A 32 3.56 18.21 -15.71
C VAL A 32 4.75 17.31 -15.35
N ASP A 33 5.81 17.88 -14.80
CA ASP A 33 7.04 17.16 -14.39
C ASP A 33 6.80 16.15 -13.24
N HIS A 34 5.64 16.18 -12.60
CA HIS A 34 5.25 15.25 -11.53
C HIS A 34 4.13 14.29 -11.96
N LEU A 35 3.54 14.51 -13.14
CA LEU A 35 2.31 13.85 -13.57
C LEU A 35 2.45 12.33 -13.62
N ASP A 36 3.53 11.79 -14.18
CA ASP A 36 3.72 10.34 -14.31
C ASP A 36 3.76 9.63 -12.96
N GLY A 37 4.51 10.18 -12.00
CA GLY A 37 4.58 9.64 -10.64
C GLY A 37 3.25 9.71 -9.91
N ILE A 38 2.51 10.80 -10.11
CA ILE A 38 1.17 10.97 -9.53
C ILE A 38 0.19 9.98 -10.15
N MET A 39 0.16 9.85 -11.47
CA MET A 39 -0.70 8.88 -12.16
C MET A 39 -0.40 7.45 -11.74
N PHE A 40 0.87 7.09 -11.59
CA PHE A 40 1.30 5.80 -11.08
C PHE A 40 0.79 5.55 -9.66
N MET A 41 0.96 6.51 -8.75
CA MET A 41 0.48 6.43 -7.38
C MET A 41 -1.05 6.29 -7.31
N MET A 42 -1.79 7.16 -8.01
CA MET A 42 -3.26 7.15 -8.00
C MET A 42 -3.83 5.86 -8.59
N ARG A 43 -3.22 5.33 -9.66
CA ARG A 43 -3.58 4.02 -10.21
C ARG A 43 -3.32 2.88 -9.22
N SER A 44 -2.21 2.96 -8.48
CA SER A 44 -1.86 1.95 -7.47
C SER A 44 -2.88 1.95 -6.32
N PHE A 45 -3.31 3.13 -5.84
CA PHE A 45 -4.40 3.22 -4.86
C PHE A 45 -5.71 2.65 -5.39
N GLY A 46 -6.04 2.93 -6.66
CA GLY A 46 -7.22 2.35 -7.31
C GLY A 46 -7.24 0.82 -7.24
N PHE A 47 -6.13 0.15 -7.53
CA PHE A 47 -6.04 -1.31 -7.40
C PHE A 47 -6.04 -1.80 -5.96
N MET A 48 -5.30 -1.12 -5.08
CA MET A 48 -5.12 -1.50 -3.68
C MET A 48 -6.44 -1.43 -2.90
N LEU A 49 -7.30 -0.45 -3.20
CA LEU A 49 -8.51 -0.16 -2.45
C LEU A 49 -9.81 -0.56 -3.18
N ASP A 50 -9.74 -1.06 -4.42
CA ASP A 50 -10.90 -1.45 -5.24
C ASP A 50 -11.91 -2.34 -4.49
N ARG A 51 -11.39 -3.32 -3.74
CA ARG A 51 -12.23 -4.30 -3.03
C ARG A 51 -12.71 -3.83 -1.66
N ALA A 52 -12.20 -2.71 -1.15
CA ALA A 52 -12.51 -2.23 0.20
C ALA A 52 -14.01 -2.03 0.46
N PRO A 53 -14.80 -1.40 -0.45
CA PRO A 53 -16.23 -1.23 -0.22
C PRO A 53 -16.99 -2.55 -0.05
N LYS A 54 -16.63 -3.56 -0.86
CA LYS A 54 -17.26 -4.88 -0.79
C LYS A 54 -16.94 -5.57 0.53
N VAL A 55 -15.67 -5.57 0.94
CA VAL A 55 -15.20 -6.23 2.17
C VAL A 55 -15.80 -5.58 3.41
N LEU A 56 -15.87 -4.24 3.44
CA LEU A 56 -16.49 -3.50 4.54
C LEU A 56 -17.99 -3.78 4.70
N ALA A 57 -18.67 -4.21 3.63
CA ALA A 57 -20.10 -4.49 3.62
C ALA A 57 -20.44 -5.94 4.00
N CYS A 58 -19.52 -6.90 3.85
CA CYS A 58 -19.83 -8.32 4.05
C CYS A 58 -19.53 -8.85 5.45
N ASP A 59 -18.85 -8.07 6.30
CA ASP A 59 -18.46 -8.45 7.68
C ASP A 59 -17.80 -9.85 7.77
N ASP A 60 -17.03 -10.19 6.75
CA ASP A 60 -16.29 -11.45 6.63
C ASP A 60 -14.84 -11.25 7.09
N LYS A 61 -14.44 -12.03 8.10
CA LYS A 61 -13.10 -11.94 8.70
C LYS A 61 -12.00 -12.39 7.74
N GLU A 62 -12.23 -13.44 6.96
CA GLU A 62 -11.21 -13.98 6.05
C GLU A 62 -10.96 -13.03 4.89
N GLU A 63 -12.04 -12.51 4.29
CA GLU A 63 -11.95 -11.48 3.24
C GLU A 63 -11.28 -10.20 3.75
N MET A 64 -11.54 -9.80 4.99
CA MET A 64 -10.86 -8.67 5.63
C MET A 64 -9.36 -8.92 5.79
N ASN A 65 -8.96 -10.07 6.34
CA ASN A 65 -7.53 -10.38 6.48
C ASN A 65 -6.83 -10.44 5.12
N TYR A 66 -7.48 -11.03 4.13
CA TYR A 66 -6.94 -11.14 2.77
C TYR A 66 -6.74 -9.75 2.16
N LEU A 67 -7.76 -8.88 2.23
CA LEU A 67 -7.66 -7.51 1.74
C LEU A 67 -6.56 -6.74 2.46
N MET A 68 -6.46 -6.82 3.79
CA MET A 68 -5.44 -6.11 4.55
C MET A 68 -4.03 -6.61 4.22
N PHE A 69 -3.83 -7.92 4.05
CA PHE A 69 -2.57 -8.48 3.56
C PHE A 69 -2.20 -7.93 2.17
N GLN A 70 -3.16 -7.88 1.24
CA GLN A 70 -2.92 -7.31 -0.10
C GLN A 70 -2.60 -5.81 -0.02
N TYR A 71 -3.36 -5.07 0.77
CA TYR A 71 -3.16 -3.65 1.01
C TYR A 71 -1.73 -3.34 1.46
N TYR A 72 -1.24 -4.02 2.51
CA TYR A 72 0.13 -3.79 2.99
C TYR A 72 1.17 -4.16 1.94
N SER A 73 1.00 -5.31 1.27
CA SER A 73 1.95 -5.77 0.26
C SER A 73 2.07 -4.78 -0.90
N LEU A 74 0.93 -4.29 -1.40
CA LEU A 74 0.90 -3.30 -2.47
C LEU A 74 1.39 -1.93 -2.01
N LEU A 75 1.15 -1.54 -0.75
CA LEU A 75 1.65 -0.29 -0.20
C LEU A 75 3.18 -0.30 -0.12
N THR A 76 3.77 -1.40 0.35
CA THR A 76 5.22 -1.61 0.33
C THR A 76 5.77 -1.54 -1.09
N GLU A 77 5.16 -2.25 -2.06
CA GLU A 77 5.57 -2.20 -3.47
C GLU A 77 5.47 -0.78 -4.05
N LEU A 78 4.42 -0.03 -3.70
CA LEU A 78 4.26 1.37 -4.11
C LEU A 78 5.41 2.24 -3.57
N LYS A 79 5.73 2.14 -2.28
CA LYS A 79 6.84 2.89 -1.66
C LYS A 79 8.17 2.61 -2.37
N TYR A 80 8.47 1.35 -2.68
CA TYR A 80 9.67 0.99 -3.44
C TYR A 80 9.68 1.59 -4.84
N ASN A 81 8.58 1.47 -5.59
CA ASN A 81 8.50 2.00 -6.95
C ASN A 81 8.62 3.53 -6.99
N LEU A 82 8.02 4.23 -6.04
CA LEU A 82 8.15 5.68 -5.92
C LEU A 82 9.60 6.09 -5.59
N THR A 83 10.25 5.36 -4.70
CA THR A 83 11.65 5.63 -4.33
C THR A 83 12.59 5.47 -5.52
N LEU A 84 12.40 4.43 -6.33
CA LEU A 84 13.30 4.13 -7.45
C LEU A 84 13.02 4.99 -8.69
N ASN A 85 11.74 5.19 -9.02
CA ASN A 85 11.36 5.75 -10.32
C ASN A 85 10.88 7.21 -10.22
N PHE A 86 10.38 7.64 -9.06
CA PHE A 86 9.75 8.96 -8.89
C PHE A 86 10.19 9.71 -7.61
N PRO A 87 11.49 9.70 -7.22
CA PRO A 87 11.93 10.23 -5.92
C PRO A 87 11.70 11.74 -5.74
N TYR A 88 11.61 12.49 -6.84
CA TYR A 88 11.42 13.93 -6.83
C TYR A 88 9.97 14.38 -7.02
N ALA A 89 9.04 13.45 -7.29
CA ALA A 89 7.66 13.79 -7.61
C ALA A 89 6.92 14.35 -6.39
N LYS A 90 6.05 15.34 -6.63
CA LYS A 90 5.33 16.05 -5.57
C LYS A 90 3.88 16.36 -5.96
N ILE A 91 3.00 16.37 -4.97
CA ILE A 91 1.65 16.97 -5.04
C ILE A 91 1.61 18.08 -4.00
N ASN A 92 1.21 19.30 -4.40
CA ASN A 92 1.14 20.46 -3.50
C ASN A 92 2.40 20.64 -2.62
N ASN A 93 3.58 20.53 -3.23
CA ASN A 93 4.88 20.58 -2.55
C ASN A 93 5.20 19.46 -1.54
N LYS A 94 4.30 18.50 -1.31
CA LYS A 94 4.57 17.28 -0.52
C LYS A 94 5.14 16.19 -1.42
N ASN A 95 6.15 15.47 -0.94
CA ASN A 95 6.71 14.34 -1.68
C ASN A 95 5.69 13.20 -1.77
N LEU A 96 5.65 12.45 -2.88
CA LEU A 96 4.76 11.29 -2.98
C LEU A 96 5.06 10.24 -1.90
N LEU A 97 6.32 10.03 -1.52
CA LEU A 97 6.69 9.14 -0.42
C LEU A 97 6.13 9.61 0.91
N GLU A 98 6.19 10.90 1.21
CA GLU A 98 5.60 11.48 2.43
C GLU A 98 4.08 11.24 2.48
N ILE A 99 3.41 11.30 1.32
CA ILE A 99 1.97 11.03 1.20
C ILE A 99 1.69 9.55 1.45
N VAL A 100 2.46 8.64 0.85
CA VAL A 100 2.28 7.20 1.01
C VAL A 100 2.67 6.74 2.42
N ASP A 101 3.57 7.43 3.10
CA ASP A 101 3.93 7.15 4.50
C ASP A 101 2.86 7.53 5.51
N ALA A 102 1.87 8.33 5.12
CA ALA A 102 0.71 8.64 5.97
C ALA A 102 -0.30 7.47 6.05
N PHE A 103 -0.22 6.50 5.14
CA PHE A 103 -1.11 5.35 5.14
C PHE A 103 -0.78 4.41 6.32
N PRO A 104 -1.80 3.89 7.02
CA PRO A 104 -1.57 3.08 8.20
C PRO A 104 -0.98 1.71 7.87
N THR A 105 -0.06 1.24 8.72
CA THR A 105 0.65 -0.04 8.59
C THR A 105 0.68 -0.83 9.91
N THR A 106 -0.29 -0.60 10.81
CA THR A 106 -0.20 -1.06 12.21
C THR A 106 -0.10 -2.57 12.31
N TYR A 107 -0.86 -3.29 11.47
CA TYR A 107 -0.99 -4.75 11.53
C TYR A 107 -0.28 -5.49 10.39
N GLU A 108 0.67 -4.83 9.72
CA GLU A 108 1.38 -5.39 8.57
C GLU A 108 2.04 -6.74 8.90
N LYS A 109 2.74 -6.81 10.04
CA LYS A 109 3.46 -8.02 10.47
C LYS A 109 2.49 -9.17 10.75
N GLU A 110 1.40 -8.86 11.43
CA GLU A 110 0.37 -9.83 11.79
C GLU A 110 -0.36 -10.37 10.55
N MET A 111 -0.65 -9.53 9.57
CA MET A 111 -1.30 -9.96 8.32
C MET A 111 -0.37 -10.76 7.42
N LYS A 112 0.92 -10.42 7.34
CA LYS A 112 1.92 -11.28 6.70
C LYS A 112 2.00 -12.64 7.37
N ALA A 113 2.13 -12.67 8.70
CA ALA A 113 2.16 -13.92 9.45
C ALA A 113 0.87 -14.74 9.28
N TRP A 114 -0.30 -14.10 9.25
CA TRP A 114 -1.57 -14.77 8.96
C TRP A 114 -1.55 -15.42 7.58
N TRP A 115 -1.09 -14.71 6.54
CA TRP A 115 -0.96 -15.24 5.19
C TRP A 115 -0.04 -16.45 5.11
N GLU A 116 1.15 -16.36 5.72
CA GLU A 116 2.13 -17.45 5.73
C GLU A 116 1.59 -18.69 6.44
N ASN A 117 0.92 -18.51 7.58
CA ASN A 117 0.33 -19.61 8.34
C ASN A 117 -0.85 -20.25 7.59
N THR A 118 -1.61 -19.47 6.83
CA THR A 118 -2.79 -19.96 6.10
C THR A 118 -2.41 -20.70 4.81
N THR A 119 -1.40 -20.20 4.10
CA THR A 119 -1.03 -20.70 2.76
C THR A 119 0.22 -21.59 2.74
N GLY A 120 1.06 -21.51 3.79
CA GLY A 120 2.39 -22.12 3.80
C GLY A 120 3.42 -21.42 2.91
N LEU A 121 3.05 -20.32 2.25
CA LEU A 121 3.94 -19.51 1.41
C LEU A 121 4.62 -18.44 2.25
N LYS A 122 5.93 -18.30 2.13
CA LYS A 122 6.68 -17.22 2.81
C LYS A 122 6.52 -15.90 2.09
N VAL A 123 6.36 -14.83 2.85
CA VAL A 123 6.40 -13.46 2.34
C VAL A 123 7.86 -13.04 2.30
N GLU A 124 8.42 -12.93 1.10
CA GLU A 124 9.78 -12.41 0.93
C GLU A 124 9.79 -10.90 1.13
N GLU A 125 10.40 -10.42 2.23
CA GLU A 125 10.59 -8.98 2.47
C GLU A 125 11.63 -8.37 1.52
N THR A 126 12.49 -9.19 0.92
CA THR A 126 13.56 -8.78 0.03
C THR A 126 13.25 -9.12 -1.43
N LYS A 127 12.33 -8.39 -2.05
CA LYS A 127 12.52 -8.11 -3.48
C LYS A 127 13.53 -6.98 -3.60
N GLN A 128 14.81 -7.28 -3.47
CA GLN A 128 15.74 -6.60 -4.36
C GLN A 128 15.32 -7.00 -5.78
N THR A 129 15.09 -5.99 -6.62
CA THR A 129 15.82 -5.84 -7.87
C THR A 129 16.60 -7.10 -8.27
N ILE A 130 16.29 -7.67 -9.43
CA ILE A 130 17.20 -8.49 -10.26
C ILE A 130 18.57 -8.66 -9.60
N GLU A 131 18.91 -9.87 -9.13
CA GLU A 131 20.29 -10.20 -8.79
C GLU A 131 21.16 -9.95 -10.03
N ILE A 132 21.73 -8.75 -10.15
CA ILE A 132 22.88 -8.53 -11.02
C ILE A 132 24.03 -9.17 -10.27
N LYS A 133 24.33 -10.43 -10.62
CA LYS A 133 25.63 -11.02 -10.32
C LYS A 133 26.68 -9.97 -10.67
N SER A 134 27.49 -9.62 -9.68
CA SER A 134 28.66 -8.77 -9.80
C SER A 134 29.33 -8.95 -11.17
N PHE A 135 29.44 -7.86 -11.93
CA PHE A 135 30.36 -7.84 -13.06
C PHE A 135 31.78 -7.92 -12.48
N GLU A 136 32.40 -9.09 -12.62
CA GLU A 136 33.84 -9.24 -12.47
C GLU A 136 34.50 -8.50 -13.63
N TYR A 137 35.38 -7.55 -13.30
CA TYR A 137 36.38 -6.98 -14.20
C TYR A 137 37.77 -7.39 -13.73
#